data_AF-A0A0U3ADW0-F1
#
_entry.id   AF-A0A0U3ADW0-F1
#
_cell.length_a   1.000
_cell.length_b   1.000
_cell.length_c   1.000
_cell.angle_alpha   90.00
_cell.angle_beta   90.00
_cell.angle_gamma   90.00
#
_symmetry.space_group_name_H-M   'P 1'
#
loop_
_entity.id
_entity.type
_entity.pdbx_description
1 polymer ?
#
loop_
_entity_poly.entity_id
_entity_poly.type
_entity_poly.pdbx_seq_one_letter_code
_entity_poly.pdbx_strand_id
1 'polypeptide(L)'
;VPQGLISIGEASRLFGLSICKIRLEVKAKRIQCVRLPSGHRRFASSSFLSYLGHKQEKSHSPKGTRIGLMARVSGNEQTQVNEKGESDLSRQLGRLKEWARENHPTAHITEYVRQASGLNLGHKNLLLCLTHVMQHRLDMLVLTATDRLCRWGREVIQLVCTMHNCKLIFIDEEPEKSDEVELADDLMAIIHIFSCRKYGLRSAKNNQATPTPITLNKILTMAYRDKMSSYAITAKLKETGENLDPKGKPLSRRVIRRIIDENKQLADTFNKDASPACS
;
A
#
# COMPACT_ATOMS: atom_id res chain seq x y z
N VAL A 1 -19.19 -32.22 -4.15
CA VAL A 1 -19.53 -31.08 -3.26
C VAL A 1 -20.26 -30.06 -4.12
N PRO A 2 -21.39 -29.47 -3.69
CA PRO A 2 -22.07 -28.45 -4.50
C PRO A 2 -21.08 -27.33 -4.84
N GLN A 3 -20.90 -27.05 -6.13
CA GLN A 3 -19.96 -26.04 -6.60
C GLN A 3 -20.34 -24.67 -6.02
N GLY A 4 -19.35 -23.92 -5.52
CA GLY A 4 -19.55 -22.55 -5.01
C GLY A 4 -19.87 -22.41 -3.52
N LEU A 5 -19.91 -23.49 -2.73
CA LEU A 5 -20.06 -23.39 -1.27
C LEU A 5 -18.73 -23.52 -0.53
N ILE A 6 -18.48 -22.60 0.39
CA ILE A 6 -17.23 -22.52 1.16
C ILE A 6 -17.37 -23.15 2.56
N SER A 7 -16.25 -23.60 3.11
CA SER A 7 -16.14 -24.06 4.51
C SER A 7 -16.19 -22.91 5.51
N ILE A 8 -16.42 -23.23 6.79
CA ILE A 8 -16.40 -22.22 7.85
C ILE A 8 -15.01 -21.58 8.03
N GLY A 9 -13.94 -22.35 7.80
CA GLY A 9 -12.57 -21.85 7.90
C GLY A 9 -12.19 -20.95 6.73
N GLU A 10 -12.63 -21.27 5.52
CA GLU A 10 -12.51 -20.39 4.37
C GLU A 10 -13.32 -19.12 4.54
N ALA A 11 -14.58 -19.22 5.00
CA ALA A 11 -15.41 -18.06 5.30
C ALA A 11 -14.77 -17.13 6.34
N SER A 12 -14.17 -17.70 7.39
CA SER A 12 -13.46 -16.92 8.42
C SER A 12 -12.29 -16.13 7.84
N ARG A 13 -11.46 -16.77 6.98
CA ARG A 13 -10.34 -16.12 6.30
C ARG A 13 -10.79 -15.05 5.31
N LEU A 14 -11.84 -15.32 4.53
CA LEU A 14 -12.32 -14.42 3.48
C LEU A 14 -13.02 -13.17 4.04
N PHE A 15 -13.84 -13.33 5.08
CA PHE A 15 -14.70 -12.26 5.60
C PHE A 15 -14.19 -11.65 6.92
N GLY A 16 -13.04 -12.09 7.43
CA GLY A 16 -12.44 -11.55 8.65
C GLY A 16 -13.26 -11.79 9.93
N LEU A 17 -14.20 -12.74 9.92
CA LEU A 17 -15.04 -13.06 11.06
C LEU A 17 -14.46 -14.26 11.82
N SER A 18 -14.47 -14.22 13.15
CA SER A 18 -14.08 -15.38 13.94
C SER A 18 -15.08 -16.53 13.75
N ILE A 19 -14.58 -17.77 13.76
CA ILE A 19 -15.42 -18.98 13.60
C ILE A 19 -16.56 -19.00 14.63
N CYS A 20 -16.29 -18.54 15.86
CA CYS A 20 -17.29 -18.44 16.93
C CYS A 20 -18.42 -17.46 16.57
N LYS A 21 -18.07 -16.27 16.07
CA LYS A 21 -19.04 -15.27 15.59
C LYS A 21 -19.88 -15.83 14.44
N ILE A 22 -19.27 -16.50 13.46
CA ILE A 22 -20.02 -17.14 12.37
C ILE A 22 -21.04 -18.15 12.91
N ARG A 23 -20.67 -18.99 13.88
CA ARG A 23 -21.60 -19.95 14.50
C ARG A 23 -22.76 -19.27 15.23
N LEU A 24 -22.47 -18.20 15.96
CA LEU A 24 -23.47 -17.39 16.67
C LEU A 24 -24.49 -16.80 15.69
N GLU A 25 -23.99 -16.26 14.58
CA GLU A 25 -24.80 -15.59 13.56
C GLU A 25 -25.65 -16.56 12.73
N VAL A 26 -25.14 -17.77 12.50
CA VAL A 26 -25.95 -18.87 11.94
C VAL A 26 -27.07 -19.27 12.89
N LYS A 27 -26.80 -19.34 14.21
CA LYS A 27 -27.82 -19.63 15.23
C LYS A 27 -28.88 -18.53 15.27
N ALA A 28 -28.47 -17.28 15.10
CA ALA A 28 -29.36 -16.12 14.99
C ALA A 28 -30.07 -15.99 13.63
N LYS A 29 -29.89 -16.95 12.71
CA LYS A 29 -30.44 -16.97 11.34
C LYS A 29 -30.05 -15.77 10.47
N ARG A 30 -29.00 -15.04 10.83
CA ARG A 30 -28.47 -13.90 10.03
C ARG A 30 -27.50 -14.33 8.94
N ILE A 31 -26.87 -15.51 9.10
CA ILE A 31 -26.05 -16.15 8.07
C ILE A 31 -26.66 -17.53 7.75
N GLN A 32 -27.01 -17.75 6.49
CA GLN A 32 -27.56 -19.01 6.00
C GLN A 32 -26.44 -20.03 5.75
N CYS A 33 -26.70 -21.29 6.08
CA CYS A 33 -25.79 -22.40 5.81
C CYS A 33 -26.53 -23.64 5.34
N VAL A 34 -25.89 -24.42 4.48
CA VAL A 34 -26.33 -25.76 4.07
C VAL A 34 -25.53 -26.80 4.85
N ARG A 35 -26.18 -27.87 5.30
CA ARG A 35 -25.48 -29.02 5.88
C ARG A 35 -25.34 -30.12 4.82
N LEU A 36 -24.13 -30.61 4.65
CA LEU A 36 -23.88 -31.79 3.83
C LEU A 36 -24.37 -33.06 4.55
N PRO A 37 -24.59 -34.18 3.84
CA PRO A 37 -24.89 -35.47 4.45
C PRO A 37 -23.86 -35.90 5.51
N SER A 38 -22.59 -35.46 5.37
CA SER A 38 -21.52 -35.66 6.36
C SER A 38 -21.63 -34.79 7.62
N GLY A 39 -22.68 -33.96 7.75
CA GLY A 39 -22.91 -33.08 8.90
C GLY A 39 -22.11 -31.76 8.89
N HIS A 40 -21.15 -31.60 7.98
CA HIS A 40 -20.39 -30.36 7.84
C HIS A 40 -21.23 -29.22 7.27
N ARG A 41 -21.08 -28.01 7.84
CA ARG A 41 -21.70 -26.78 7.35
C ARG A 41 -20.92 -26.21 6.16
N ARG A 42 -21.68 -25.77 5.16
CA ARG A 42 -21.22 -25.10 3.95
C ARG A 42 -21.99 -23.81 3.76
N PHE A 43 -21.34 -22.78 3.24
CA PHE A 43 -21.89 -21.44 3.18
C PHE A 43 -21.80 -20.87 1.77
N ALA A 44 -22.79 -20.09 1.37
CA ALA A 44 -22.70 -19.27 0.17
C ALA A 44 -22.05 -17.92 0.53
N SER A 45 -21.13 -17.45 -0.31
CA SER A 45 -20.47 -16.14 -0.12
C SER A 45 -21.47 -14.98 -0.05
N SER A 46 -22.57 -15.07 -0.80
CA SER A 46 -23.67 -14.09 -0.79
C SER A 46 -24.30 -13.87 0.58
N SER A 47 -24.39 -14.92 1.41
CA SER A 47 -24.95 -14.80 2.75
C SER A 47 -24.08 -13.97 3.69
N PHE A 48 -22.76 -14.05 3.55
CA PHE A 48 -21.83 -13.23 4.33
C PHE A 48 -21.83 -11.78 3.87
N LEU A 49 -21.88 -11.56 2.55
CA LEU A 49 -22.02 -10.22 1.98
C LEU A 49 -23.29 -9.54 2.53
N SER A 50 -24.43 -10.23 2.48
CA SER A 50 -25.70 -9.73 3.05
C SER A 50 -25.60 -9.40 4.55
N TYR A 51 -24.92 -10.26 5.33
CA TYR A 51 -24.72 -10.06 6.76
C TYR A 51 -23.82 -8.87 7.10
N LEU A 52 -22.76 -8.64 6.33
CA LEU A 52 -21.81 -7.53 6.53
C LEU A 52 -22.37 -6.16 6.15
N GLY A 53 -23.66 -6.05 5.85
CA GLY A 53 -24.28 -4.81 5.41
C GLY A 53 -24.10 -4.53 3.93
N HIS A 54 -23.50 -5.44 3.14
CA HIS A 54 -23.76 -5.50 1.70
C HIS A 54 -25.12 -6.14 1.49
N LYS A 55 -26.17 -5.46 1.94
CA LYS A 55 -27.47 -5.64 1.31
C LYS A 55 -27.19 -5.43 -0.18
N GLN A 56 -27.46 -6.43 -1.01
CA GLN A 56 -28.05 -6.10 -2.29
C GLN A 56 -29.38 -5.45 -1.94
N GLU A 57 -29.32 -4.17 -1.59
CA GLU A 57 -30.46 -3.34 -1.83
C GLU A 57 -30.70 -3.56 -3.32
N LYS A 58 -31.84 -4.18 -3.63
CA LYS A 58 -32.69 -3.61 -4.66
C LYS A 58 -32.95 -2.17 -4.21
N SER A 59 -31.92 -1.32 -4.26
CA SER A 59 -32.05 0.11 -4.17
C SER A 59 -33.07 0.37 -5.25
N HIS A 60 -34.13 1.07 -4.91
CA HIS A 60 -34.94 1.74 -5.92
C HIS A 60 -33.96 2.34 -6.92
N SER A 61 -33.82 1.67 -8.06
CA SER A 61 -32.90 2.11 -9.09
C SER A 61 -33.45 3.46 -9.50
N PRO A 62 -32.68 4.55 -9.41
CA PRO A 62 -32.97 5.71 -10.24
C PRO A 62 -33.20 5.15 -11.66
N LYS A 63 -34.32 5.48 -12.31
CA LYS A 63 -34.59 5.02 -13.67
C LYS A 63 -33.42 5.52 -14.54
N GLY A 64 -32.47 4.65 -14.88
CA GLY A 64 -31.31 5.00 -15.72
C GLY A 64 -30.03 4.27 -15.32
N THR A 65 -29.20 3.94 -16.32
CA THR A 65 -27.87 3.35 -16.15
C THR A 65 -26.95 4.31 -15.38
N ARG A 66 -26.12 3.80 -14.47
CA ARG A 66 -25.17 4.62 -13.70
C ARG A 66 -23.78 4.49 -14.30
N ILE A 67 -23.25 5.59 -14.79
CA ILE A 67 -22.02 5.65 -15.58
C ILE A 67 -20.96 6.44 -14.82
N GLY A 68 -19.81 5.82 -14.58
CA GLY A 68 -18.61 6.50 -14.13
C GLY A 68 -17.77 6.92 -15.33
N LEU A 69 -17.45 8.21 -15.45
CA LEU A 69 -16.49 8.71 -16.44
C LEU A 69 -15.17 9.01 -15.74
N MET A 70 -14.07 8.42 -16.19
CA MET A 70 -12.76 8.58 -15.56
C MET A 70 -11.76 9.20 -16.55
N ALA A 71 -11.27 10.39 -16.22
CA ALA A 71 -10.23 11.09 -16.96
C ALA A 71 -8.95 11.26 -16.12
N ARG A 72 -7.78 11.19 -16.75
CA ARG A 72 -6.47 11.25 -16.06
C ARG A 72 -5.42 12.00 -16.88
N VAL A 73 -4.63 12.84 -16.21
CA VAL A 73 -3.39 13.44 -16.70
C VAL A 73 -2.28 13.32 -15.62
N SER A 74 -1.01 13.19 -16.01
CA SER A 74 0.12 13.14 -15.08
C SER A 74 0.73 14.53 -14.87
N GLY A 75 0.21 15.28 -13.91
CA GLY A 75 0.82 16.51 -13.43
C GLY A 75 0.43 17.79 -14.17
N ASN A 76 0.84 18.93 -13.59
CA ASN A 76 0.34 20.27 -13.96
C ASN A 76 0.79 20.75 -15.34
N GLU A 77 1.89 20.23 -15.89
CA GLU A 77 2.44 20.68 -17.19
C GLU A 77 1.61 20.19 -18.38
N GLN A 78 0.87 19.08 -18.27
CA GLN A 78 -0.12 18.66 -19.27
C GLN A 78 -1.46 19.42 -19.17
N THR A 79 -1.51 20.42 -18.30
CA THR A 79 -2.56 21.47 -18.31
C THR A 79 -2.16 22.62 -19.22
N GLN A 80 -1.21 22.41 -20.15
CA GLN A 80 -0.96 23.35 -21.23
C GLN A 80 -2.24 23.48 -22.02
N VAL A 81 -2.72 24.71 -22.02
CA VAL A 81 -3.92 25.13 -22.69
C VAL A 81 -3.54 25.27 -24.16
N ASN A 82 -4.21 24.54 -25.04
CA ASN A 82 -4.01 24.72 -26.49
C ASN A 82 -4.29 26.19 -26.87
N GLU A 83 -3.89 26.65 -28.05
CA GLU A 83 -4.18 28.01 -28.56
C GLU A 83 -5.67 28.42 -28.45
N LYS A 84 -6.56 27.44 -28.29
CA LYS A 84 -8.01 27.57 -28.12
C LYS A 84 -8.52 27.66 -26.67
N GLY A 85 -7.69 27.58 -25.64
CA GLY A 85 -8.19 27.66 -24.25
C GLY A 85 -8.52 26.31 -23.59
N GLU A 86 -8.19 25.17 -24.20
CA GLU A 86 -8.61 23.84 -23.74
C GLU A 86 -7.44 23.01 -23.15
N SER A 87 -7.68 22.36 -22.00
CA SER A 87 -6.75 21.39 -21.41
C SER A 87 -7.03 19.96 -21.91
N ASP A 88 -6.01 19.10 -21.91
CA ASP A 88 -6.17 17.68 -22.28
C ASP A 88 -7.25 16.97 -21.44
N LEU A 89 -7.33 17.30 -20.16
CA LEU A 89 -8.35 16.77 -19.26
C LEU A 89 -9.77 17.18 -19.70
N SER A 90 -9.95 18.45 -20.08
CA SER A 90 -11.24 18.96 -20.56
C SER A 90 -11.67 18.25 -21.85
N ARG A 91 -10.71 18.01 -22.77
CA ARG A 91 -10.93 17.27 -24.01
C ARG A 91 -11.33 15.82 -23.75
N GLN A 92 -10.61 15.11 -22.87
CA GLN A 92 -10.96 13.74 -22.46
C GLN A 92 -12.37 13.67 -21.88
N LEU A 93 -12.69 14.57 -20.95
CA LEU A 93 -13.99 14.62 -20.29
C LEU A 93 -15.12 14.95 -21.28
N GLY A 94 -14.88 15.86 -22.23
CA GLY A 94 -15.81 16.21 -23.29
C GLY A 94 -16.18 14.99 -24.14
N ARG A 95 -15.17 14.24 -24.61
CA ARG A 95 -15.38 13.00 -25.40
C ARG A 95 -16.13 11.93 -24.60
N LEU A 96 -15.78 11.75 -23.32
CA LEU A 96 -16.48 10.83 -22.43
C LEU A 96 -17.96 11.20 -22.22
N LYS A 97 -18.25 12.50 -22.07
CA LYS A 97 -19.61 13.02 -21.92
C LYS A 97 -20.44 12.87 -23.19
N GLU A 98 -19.83 13.13 -24.34
CA GLU A 98 -20.46 12.97 -25.64
C GLU A 98 -20.85 11.51 -25.88
N TRP A 99 -19.90 10.59 -25.70
CA TRP A 99 -20.16 9.16 -25.80
C TRP A 99 -21.27 8.71 -24.83
N ALA A 100 -21.28 9.20 -23.58
CA ALA A 100 -22.33 8.87 -22.62
C ALA A 100 -23.71 9.39 -23.04
N ARG A 101 -23.77 10.61 -23.60
CA ARG A 101 -25.01 11.23 -24.08
C ARG A 101 -25.58 10.47 -25.28
N GLU A 102 -24.73 10.03 -26.19
CA GLU A 102 -25.13 9.30 -27.41
C GLU A 102 -25.63 7.88 -27.09
N ASN A 103 -24.88 7.14 -26.26
CA ASN A 103 -25.17 5.73 -25.98
C ASN A 103 -26.19 5.55 -24.85
N HIS A 104 -26.22 6.48 -23.89
CA HIS A 104 -27.07 6.39 -22.70
C HIS A 104 -27.65 7.76 -22.28
N PRO A 105 -28.59 8.34 -23.05
CA PRO A 105 -29.13 9.68 -22.80
C PRO A 105 -29.75 9.91 -21.42
N THR A 106 -30.26 8.84 -20.78
CA THR A 106 -30.93 8.88 -19.47
C THR A 106 -30.03 8.43 -18.32
N ALA A 107 -28.73 8.26 -18.56
CA ALA A 107 -27.80 7.79 -17.56
C ALA A 107 -27.49 8.83 -16.48
N HIS A 108 -27.24 8.33 -15.27
CA HIS A 108 -26.68 9.12 -14.18
C HIS A 108 -25.16 9.10 -14.29
N ILE A 109 -24.57 10.24 -14.59
CA ILE A 109 -23.14 10.39 -14.81
C ILE A 109 -22.45 10.81 -13.52
N THR A 110 -21.38 10.10 -13.14
CA THR A 110 -20.45 10.50 -12.09
C THR A 110 -19.06 10.67 -12.69
N GLU A 111 -18.46 11.83 -12.48
CA GLU A 111 -17.14 12.15 -13.02
C GLU A 111 -16.04 11.89 -11.99
N TYR A 112 -15.00 11.21 -12.41
CA TYR A 112 -13.77 11.02 -11.67
C TYR A 112 -12.65 11.70 -12.47
N VAL A 113 -11.95 12.62 -11.84
CA VAL A 113 -10.85 13.37 -12.47
C VAL A 113 -9.57 13.11 -11.70
N ARG A 114 -8.49 12.75 -12.38
CA ARG A 114 -7.20 12.45 -11.74
C ARG A 114 -6.08 13.29 -12.34
N GLN A 115 -5.43 14.08 -11.49
CA GLN A 115 -4.15 14.72 -11.79
C GLN A 115 -3.07 13.96 -11.03
N ALA A 116 -2.64 12.85 -11.60
CA ALA A 116 -1.67 11.95 -10.99
C ALA A 116 -1.07 11.00 -12.03
N SER A 117 0.17 10.57 -11.78
CA SER A 117 0.79 9.46 -12.50
C SER A 117 -0.10 8.21 -12.49
N GLY A 118 -0.04 7.44 -13.59
CA GLY A 118 -0.72 6.17 -13.73
C GLY A 118 -0.27 5.10 -12.72
N LEU A 119 0.88 5.31 -12.06
CA LEU A 119 1.40 4.45 -10.99
C LEU A 119 0.72 4.69 -9.64
N ASN A 120 0.05 5.83 -9.44
CA ASN A 120 -0.57 6.17 -8.16
C ASN A 120 -1.98 5.56 -8.03
N LEU A 121 -2.02 4.29 -7.65
CA LEU A 121 -3.27 3.57 -7.34
C LEU A 121 -3.96 4.05 -6.05
N GLY A 122 -3.25 4.81 -5.19
CA GLY A 122 -3.78 5.37 -3.95
C GLY A 122 -4.50 6.72 -4.12
N HIS A 123 -4.66 7.22 -5.34
CA HIS A 123 -5.31 8.50 -5.56
C HIS A 123 -6.78 8.48 -5.13
N LYS A 124 -7.20 9.50 -4.36
CA LYS A 124 -8.54 9.63 -3.76
C LYS A 124 -9.70 9.32 -4.71
N ASN A 125 -9.66 9.84 -5.94
CA ASN A 125 -10.74 9.67 -6.91
C ASN A 125 -10.78 8.27 -7.53
N LEU A 126 -9.63 7.56 -7.63
CA LEU A 126 -9.61 6.17 -8.05
C LEU A 126 -10.18 5.27 -6.94
N LEU A 127 -9.78 5.51 -5.69
CA LEU A 127 -10.31 4.78 -4.53
C LEU A 127 -11.81 5.01 -4.35
N LEU A 128 -12.29 6.24 -4.56
CA LEU A 128 -13.71 6.57 -4.55
C LEU A 128 -14.47 5.84 -5.66
N CYS A 129 -13.93 5.83 -6.89
CA CYS A 129 -14.51 5.09 -8.01
C CYS A 129 -14.64 3.60 -7.70
N LEU A 130 -13.56 2.96 -7.23
CA LEU A 130 -13.57 1.55 -6.84
C LEU A 130 -14.56 1.28 -5.70
N THR A 131 -14.65 2.18 -4.72
CA THR A 131 -15.65 2.09 -3.64
C THR A 131 -17.07 2.12 -4.20
N HIS A 132 -17.35 2.99 -5.17
CA HIS A 132 -18.66 3.05 -5.83
C HIS A 132 -18.94 1.80 -6.68
N VAL A 133 -17.94 1.23 -7.35
CA VAL A 133 -18.05 -0.09 -8.01
C VAL A 133 -18.43 -1.16 -6.99
N MET A 134 -17.71 -1.27 -5.88
CA MET A 134 -17.95 -2.28 -4.84
C MET A 134 -19.30 -2.13 -4.15
N GLN A 135 -19.83 -0.91 -4.09
CA GLN A 135 -21.16 -0.59 -3.55
C GLN A 135 -22.27 -0.74 -4.60
N HIS A 136 -21.97 -1.27 -5.79
CA HIS A 136 -22.89 -1.38 -6.92
C HIS A 136 -23.59 -0.05 -7.27
N ARG A 137 -22.88 1.08 -7.13
CA ARG A 137 -23.36 2.41 -7.52
C ARG A 137 -23.02 2.76 -8.97
N LEU A 138 -22.20 1.94 -9.63
CA LEU A 138 -21.83 2.08 -11.04
C LEU A 138 -22.16 0.79 -11.79
N ASP A 139 -22.84 0.92 -12.92
CA ASP A 139 -23.10 -0.18 -13.86
C ASP A 139 -21.98 -0.26 -14.91
N MET A 140 -21.29 0.85 -15.14
CA MET A 140 -20.21 0.94 -16.11
C MET A 140 -19.22 2.04 -15.74
N LEU A 141 -17.95 1.80 -16.07
CA LEU A 141 -16.84 2.71 -15.94
C LEU A 141 -16.22 2.91 -17.31
N VAL A 142 -16.20 4.15 -17.78
CA VAL A 142 -15.79 4.53 -19.14
C VAL A 142 -14.55 5.41 -19.05
N LEU A 143 -13.55 5.07 -19.87
CA LEU A 143 -12.30 5.81 -20.03
C LEU A 143 -12.02 6.03 -21.51
N THR A 144 -11.16 6.98 -21.84
CA THR A 144 -10.67 7.15 -23.21
C THR A 144 -9.76 6.00 -23.58
N ALA A 145 -8.65 5.80 -22.84
CA ALA A 145 -7.64 4.78 -23.12
C ALA A 145 -7.28 3.95 -21.88
N THR A 146 -6.55 2.85 -22.09
CA THR A 146 -6.25 1.86 -21.05
C THR A 146 -5.30 2.36 -19.95
N ASP A 147 -4.31 3.16 -20.34
CA ASP A 147 -3.31 3.79 -19.48
C ASP A 147 -3.92 4.89 -18.57
N ARG A 148 -5.08 5.44 -18.94
CA ARG A 148 -5.82 6.44 -18.16
C ARG A 148 -6.43 5.85 -16.88
N LEU A 149 -6.61 4.53 -16.84
CA LEU A 149 -6.99 3.83 -15.62
C LEU A 149 -5.80 3.71 -14.66
N CYS A 150 -4.74 3.05 -15.11
CA CYS A 150 -3.52 2.80 -14.36
C CYS A 150 -2.44 2.28 -15.30
N ARG A 151 -1.17 2.51 -14.95
CA ARG A 151 -0.05 1.96 -15.72
C ARG A 151 0.11 0.46 -15.49
N TRP A 152 -0.20 -0.02 -14.28
CA TRP A 152 -0.20 -1.44 -13.90
C TRP A 152 -1.38 -1.78 -13.00
N GLY A 153 -1.74 -3.07 -12.97
CA GLY A 153 -2.84 -3.57 -12.13
C GLY A 153 -4.22 -3.40 -12.78
N ARG A 154 -4.27 -3.17 -14.09
CA ARG A 154 -5.51 -3.08 -14.86
C ARG A 154 -6.34 -4.34 -14.71
N GLU A 155 -5.71 -5.50 -14.78
CA GLU A 155 -6.35 -6.82 -14.68
C GLU A 155 -7.04 -6.98 -13.32
N VAL A 156 -6.42 -6.47 -12.25
CA VAL A 156 -6.99 -6.50 -10.90
C VAL A 156 -8.21 -5.58 -10.82
N ILE A 157 -8.12 -4.36 -11.35
CA ILE A 157 -9.26 -3.43 -11.38
C ILE A 157 -10.39 -3.99 -12.26
N GLN A 158 -10.06 -4.56 -13.41
CA GLN A 158 -11.03 -5.20 -14.30
C GLN A 158 -11.73 -6.35 -13.59
N LEU A 159 -11.01 -7.20 -12.86
CA LEU A 159 -11.59 -8.27 -12.07
C LEU A 159 -12.55 -7.73 -11.00
N VAL A 160 -12.18 -6.66 -10.29
CA VAL A 160 -13.06 -5.99 -9.31
C VAL A 160 -14.33 -5.48 -10.00
N CYS A 161 -14.22 -4.79 -11.13
CA CYS A 161 -15.37 -4.34 -11.89
C CYS A 161 -16.28 -5.50 -12.30
N THR A 162 -15.72 -6.58 -12.85
CA THR A 162 -16.48 -7.77 -13.25
C THR A 162 -17.18 -8.45 -12.08
N MET A 163 -16.51 -8.62 -10.94
CA MET A 163 -17.11 -9.21 -9.72
C MET A 163 -18.31 -8.40 -9.20
N HIS A 164 -18.33 -7.09 -9.46
CA HIS A 164 -19.39 -6.19 -9.01
C HIS A 164 -20.38 -5.81 -10.13
N ASN A 165 -20.40 -6.53 -11.25
CA ASN A 165 -21.25 -6.28 -12.41
C ASN A 165 -21.09 -4.87 -13.03
N CYS A 166 -19.90 -4.28 -12.91
CA CYS A 166 -19.54 -3.03 -13.56
C CYS A 166 -18.78 -3.32 -14.86
N LYS A 167 -19.26 -2.80 -16.00
CA LYS A 167 -18.57 -2.92 -17.29
C LYS A 167 -17.46 -1.89 -17.42
N LEU A 168 -16.24 -2.33 -17.72
CA LEU A 168 -15.12 -1.44 -18.02
C LEU A 168 -15.04 -1.21 -19.53
N ILE A 169 -15.15 0.04 -19.98
CA ILE A 169 -15.22 0.43 -21.40
C ILE A 169 -14.09 1.43 -21.71
N PHE A 170 -13.43 1.23 -22.84
CA PHE A 170 -12.43 2.15 -23.40
C PHE A 170 -12.95 2.63 -24.75
N ILE A 171 -12.94 3.95 -24.98
CA ILE A 171 -13.51 4.54 -26.21
C ILE A 171 -12.47 4.57 -27.33
N ASP A 172 -11.21 4.81 -27.00
CA ASP A 172 -10.10 4.84 -27.95
C ASP A 172 -9.35 3.49 -27.92
N GLU A 173 -8.99 2.98 -29.10
CA GLU A 173 -8.18 1.77 -29.24
C GLU A 173 -6.68 2.05 -29.11
N GLU A 174 -6.24 3.29 -29.38
CA GLU A 174 -4.84 3.70 -29.34
C GLU A 174 -4.55 4.77 -28.28
N PRO A 175 -3.37 4.71 -27.63
CA PRO A 175 -2.91 5.75 -26.71
C PRO A 175 -2.66 7.08 -27.42
N GLU A 176 -2.93 8.20 -26.75
CA GLU A 176 -2.66 9.53 -27.29
C GLU A 176 -1.14 9.82 -27.30
N LYS A 177 -0.67 10.68 -28.22
CA LYS A 177 0.75 11.06 -28.38
C LYS A 177 1.44 11.61 -27.11
N SER A 178 0.66 12.02 -26.11
CA SER A 178 1.14 12.51 -24.81
C SER A 178 1.77 11.40 -23.94
N ASP A 179 1.64 10.13 -24.34
CA ASP A 179 2.00 8.97 -23.52
C ASP A 179 3.52 8.73 -23.35
N GLU A 180 4.38 9.14 -24.29
CA GLU A 180 5.82 8.86 -24.25
C GLU A 180 6.52 9.60 -23.09
N VAL A 181 6.17 10.87 -22.87
CA VAL A 181 6.73 11.68 -21.77
C VAL A 181 6.26 11.13 -20.42
N GLU A 182 4.96 10.82 -20.29
CA GLU A 182 4.45 10.20 -19.06
C GLU A 182 5.13 8.85 -18.75
N LEU A 183 5.47 8.09 -19.80
CA LEU A 183 6.12 6.79 -19.65
C LEU A 183 7.55 6.93 -19.15
N ALA A 184 8.29 7.93 -19.65
CA ALA A 184 9.63 8.24 -19.18
C ALA A 184 9.62 8.69 -17.71
N ASP A 185 8.68 9.56 -17.33
CA ASP A 185 8.50 10.01 -15.94
C ASP A 185 8.15 8.87 -15.00
N ASP A 186 7.23 7.99 -15.41
CA ASP A 186 6.87 6.80 -14.66
C ASP A 186 8.09 5.88 -14.46
N LEU A 187 8.89 5.65 -15.51
CA LEU A 187 10.11 4.86 -15.43
C LEU A 187 11.13 5.47 -14.45
N MET A 188 11.34 6.79 -14.52
CA MET A 188 12.21 7.51 -13.59
C MET A 188 11.70 7.40 -12.15
N ALA A 189 10.38 7.51 -11.93
CA ALA A 189 9.78 7.32 -10.61
C ALA A 189 10.00 5.90 -10.06
N ILE A 190 9.87 4.88 -10.91
CA ILE A 190 10.14 3.47 -10.55
C ILE A 190 11.61 3.31 -10.15
N ILE A 191 12.54 3.73 -11.01
CA ILE A 191 13.99 3.66 -10.76
C ILE A 191 14.34 4.39 -9.47
N HIS A 192 13.77 5.58 -9.24
CA HIS A 192 13.97 6.36 -8.03
C HIS A 192 13.48 5.61 -6.79
N ILE A 193 12.28 5.05 -6.78
CA ILE A 193 11.75 4.27 -5.64
C ILE A 193 12.67 3.08 -5.31
N PHE A 194 13.10 2.32 -6.33
CA PHE A 194 14.01 1.20 -6.12
C PHE A 194 15.39 1.65 -5.65
N SER A 195 15.89 2.77 -6.17
CA SER A 195 17.15 3.39 -5.73
C SER A 195 17.04 3.86 -4.29
N CYS A 196 15.98 4.56 -3.89
CA CYS A 196 15.74 4.94 -2.51
C CYS A 196 15.60 3.74 -1.58
N ARG A 197 14.96 2.64 -2.00
CA ARG A 197 14.89 1.41 -1.20
C ARG A 197 16.26 0.76 -1.04
N LYS A 198 17.02 0.62 -2.13
CA LYS A 198 18.37 0.00 -2.13
C LYS A 198 19.40 0.85 -1.39
N TYR A 199 19.46 2.15 -1.69
CA TYR A 199 20.42 3.10 -1.14
C TYR A 199 19.96 3.72 0.18
N GLY A 200 18.66 3.78 0.48
CA GLY A 200 18.15 4.18 1.80
C GLY A 200 18.59 3.21 2.91
N LEU A 201 18.60 1.91 2.61
CA LEU A 201 19.20 0.88 3.48
C LEU A 201 20.71 1.05 3.66
N ARG A 202 21.42 1.53 2.62
CA ARG A 202 22.86 1.83 2.70
C ARG A 202 23.13 3.15 3.42
N SER A 203 22.31 4.17 3.27
CA SER A 203 22.40 5.43 4.01
C SER A 203 22.17 5.19 5.50
N ALA A 204 21.16 4.38 5.87
CA ALA A 204 20.95 3.96 7.25
C ALA A 204 22.11 3.14 7.84
N LYS A 205 22.91 2.44 7.03
CA LYS A 205 24.14 1.72 7.44
C LYS A 205 25.38 2.61 7.43
N ASN A 206 25.53 3.50 6.45
CA ASN A 206 26.68 4.39 6.25
C ASN A 206 26.60 5.68 7.07
N ASN A 207 25.39 6.05 7.56
CA ASN A 207 25.16 7.07 8.57
C ASN A 207 25.32 6.58 10.01
N GLN A 208 25.71 5.32 10.20
CA GLN A 208 26.05 4.82 11.53
C GLN A 208 27.46 5.28 11.86
N ALA A 209 27.61 5.89 13.04
CA ALA A 209 28.92 6.18 13.59
C ALA A 209 29.61 4.85 13.92
N THR A 210 30.81 4.65 13.39
CA THR A 210 31.60 3.41 13.55
C THR A 210 32.87 3.74 14.34
N PRO A 211 32.99 3.31 15.62
CA PRO A 211 34.15 3.64 16.43
C PRO A 211 35.42 3.05 15.81
N THR A 212 36.56 3.71 16.03
CA THR A 212 37.87 3.11 15.71
C THR A 212 38.09 1.85 16.56
N PRO A 213 38.96 0.92 16.15
CA PRO A 213 39.28 -0.27 16.96
C PRO A 213 39.73 0.07 18.38
N ILE A 214 40.46 1.18 18.55
CA ILE A 214 40.92 1.67 19.86
C ILE A 214 39.73 2.13 20.70
N THR A 215 38.87 3.00 20.16
CA THR A 215 37.67 3.50 20.85
C THR A 215 36.69 2.36 21.16
N LEU A 216 36.57 1.37 20.27
CA LEU A 216 35.75 0.18 20.48
C LEU A 216 36.24 -0.62 21.69
N ASN A 217 37.53 -0.92 21.77
CA ASN A 217 38.11 -1.66 22.89
C ASN A 217 37.93 -0.89 24.22
N LYS A 218 38.13 0.44 24.19
CA LYS A 218 37.85 1.31 25.35
C LYS A 218 36.39 1.24 25.80
N ILE A 219 35.43 1.31 24.88
CA ILE A 219 33.99 1.19 25.18
C ILE A 219 33.69 -0.15 25.83
N LEU A 220 34.19 -1.26 25.27
CA LEU A 220 33.93 -2.60 25.79
C LEU A 220 34.59 -2.82 27.16
N THR A 221 35.79 -2.27 27.37
CA THR A 221 36.47 -2.30 28.67
C THR A 221 35.65 -1.56 29.73
N MET A 222 35.23 -0.32 29.45
CA MET A 222 34.40 0.45 30.38
C MET A 222 33.05 -0.23 30.67
N ALA A 223 32.47 -0.90 29.68
CA ALA A 223 31.18 -1.58 29.81
C ALA A 223 31.27 -2.88 30.62
N TYR A 224 32.24 -3.74 30.32
CA TYR A 224 32.31 -5.09 30.90
C TYR A 224 33.21 -5.16 32.13
N ARG A 225 34.39 -4.52 32.09
CA ARG A 225 35.33 -4.53 33.22
C ARG A 225 34.91 -3.54 34.30
N ASP A 226 34.70 -2.28 33.92
CA ASP A 226 34.37 -1.20 34.87
C ASP A 226 32.87 -1.14 35.20
N LYS A 227 32.05 -1.98 34.55
CA LYS A 227 30.59 -2.08 34.70
C LYS A 227 29.87 -0.73 34.57
N MET A 228 30.41 0.18 33.75
CA MET A 228 29.83 1.50 33.54
C MET A 228 28.55 1.43 32.71
N SER A 229 27.58 2.29 33.01
CA SER A 229 26.38 2.42 32.20
C SER A 229 26.70 3.08 30.84
N SER A 230 25.92 2.75 29.80
CA SER A 230 26.03 3.40 28.48
C SER A 230 25.98 4.95 28.55
N TYR A 231 25.28 5.50 29.54
CA TYR A 231 25.25 6.95 29.78
C TYR A 231 26.60 7.46 30.30
N ALA A 232 27.16 6.82 31.32
CA ALA A 232 28.45 7.18 31.89
C ALA A 232 29.60 7.05 30.87
N ILE A 233 29.57 6.00 30.03
CA ILE A 233 30.54 5.82 28.94
C ILE A 233 30.44 6.96 27.92
N THR A 234 29.21 7.37 27.57
CA THR A 234 29.01 8.50 26.62
C THR A 234 29.57 9.81 27.19
N ALA A 235 29.39 10.07 28.49
CA ALA A 235 29.91 11.27 29.14
C ALA A 235 31.45 11.26 29.17
N LYS A 236 32.04 10.13 29.57
CA LYS A 236 33.50 9.97 29.64
C LYS A 236 34.18 10.12 28.28
N LEU A 237 33.59 9.58 27.20
CA LEU A 237 34.11 9.78 25.84
C LEU A 237 33.98 11.22 25.35
N LYS A 238 32.99 11.98 25.82
CA LYS A 238 32.87 13.41 25.50
C LYS A 238 33.93 14.23 26.23
N GLU A 239 34.19 13.92 27.50
CA GLU A 239 35.23 14.56 28.30
C GLU A 239 36.63 14.33 27.71
N THR A 240 36.89 13.12 27.18
CA THR A 240 38.17 12.79 26.53
C THR A 240 38.27 13.22 25.06
N GLY A 241 37.20 13.77 24.47
CA GLY A 241 37.15 14.13 23.06
C GLY A 241 37.11 12.95 22.07
N GLU A 242 36.92 11.72 22.56
CA GLU A 242 36.88 10.49 21.76
C GLU A 242 35.45 10.08 21.36
N ASN A 243 34.51 11.03 21.40
CA ASN A 243 33.09 10.81 21.13
C ASN A 243 32.73 10.89 19.64
N LEU A 244 33.71 10.96 18.74
CA LEU A 244 33.51 11.06 17.30
C LEU A 244 34.14 9.85 16.59
N ASP A 245 33.53 9.44 15.49
CA ASP A 245 34.11 8.47 14.56
C ASP A 245 35.11 9.12 13.59
N PRO A 246 35.87 8.35 12.80
CA PRO A 246 36.81 8.91 11.81
C PRO A 246 36.19 9.84 10.76
N LYS A 247 34.87 9.79 10.58
CA LYS A 247 34.10 10.64 9.67
C LYS A 247 33.45 11.83 10.40
N GLY A 248 33.82 12.10 11.65
CA GLY A 248 33.31 13.19 12.47
C GLY A 248 31.90 12.97 13.03
N LYS A 249 31.35 11.75 12.98
CA LYS A 249 30.00 11.43 13.47
C LYS A 249 30.00 11.13 14.96
N PRO A 250 29.03 11.64 15.75
CA PRO A 250 29.01 11.42 17.18
C PRO A 250 28.61 9.99 17.56
N LEU A 251 29.40 9.38 18.45
CA LEU A 251 29.10 8.14 19.15
C LEU A 251 28.03 8.40 20.23
N SER A 252 26.78 8.51 19.80
CA SER A 252 25.65 8.72 20.71
C SER A 252 25.43 7.53 21.64
N ARG A 253 24.72 7.74 22.76
CA ARG A 253 24.34 6.68 23.70
C ARG A 253 23.68 5.46 23.03
N ARG A 254 22.86 5.68 21.99
CA ARG A 254 22.23 4.60 21.22
C ARG A 254 23.26 3.75 20.47
N VAL A 255 24.28 4.38 19.89
CA VAL A 255 25.38 3.71 19.20
C VAL A 255 26.20 2.88 20.19
N ILE A 256 26.56 3.46 21.35
CA ILE A 256 27.32 2.76 22.40
C ILE A 256 26.54 1.57 22.95
N ARG A 257 25.25 1.73 23.26
CA ARG A 257 24.41 0.63 23.74
C ARG A 257 24.37 -0.52 22.75
N ARG A 258 24.16 -0.20 21.47
CA ARG A 258 24.16 -1.19 20.40
C ARG A 258 25.51 -1.91 20.27
N ILE A 259 26.63 -1.18 20.34
CA ILE A 259 27.99 -1.78 20.32
C ILE A 259 28.14 -2.80 21.44
N ILE A 260 27.69 -2.46 22.66
CA ILE A 260 27.73 -3.37 23.80
C ILE A 260 26.84 -4.59 23.51
N ASP A 261 25.60 -4.40 23.09
CA ASP A 261 24.66 -5.48 22.79
C ASP A 261 25.17 -6.44 21.69
N GLU A 262 25.77 -5.91 20.62
CA GLU A 262 26.38 -6.68 19.52
C GLU A 262 27.61 -7.49 19.97
N ASN A 263 28.29 -7.06 21.04
CA ASN A 263 29.51 -7.68 21.56
C ASN A 263 29.29 -8.41 22.88
N LYS A 264 28.04 -8.74 23.24
CA LYS A 264 27.69 -9.39 24.52
C LYS A 264 28.45 -10.69 24.77
N GLN A 265 28.72 -11.44 23.71
CA GLN A 265 29.49 -12.68 23.74
C GLN A 265 30.95 -12.51 24.20
N LEU A 266 31.50 -11.29 24.15
CA LEU A 266 32.87 -11.00 24.57
C LEU A 266 32.97 -10.65 26.07
N ALA A 267 31.85 -10.53 26.79
CA ALA A 267 31.84 -10.09 28.18
C ALA A 267 32.74 -10.96 29.09
N ASP A 268 32.74 -12.27 28.88
CA ASP A 268 33.52 -13.22 29.68
C ASP A 268 35.03 -13.06 29.49
N THR A 269 35.48 -12.64 28.30
CA THR A 269 36.89 -12.40 27.99
C THR A 269 37.43 -11.22 28.78
N PHE A 270 36.70 -10.11 28.83
CA PHE A 270 37.10 -8.90 29.57
C PHE A 270 37.03 -9.07 31.09
N ASN A 271 36.28 -10.07 31.59
CA ASN A 271 36.19 -10.39 33.01
C ASN A 271 37.36 -11.29 33.49
N LYS A 272 37.97 -12.09 32.61
CA LYS A 272 39.08 -13.00 32.97
C LYS A 272 40.41 -12.28 33.19
N ASP A 273 40.65 -11.17 32.50
CA ASP A 273 41.85 -10.34 32.65
C ASP A 273 41.92 -9.56 33.98
N ALA A 274 40.97 -9.77 34.89
CA ALA A 274 40.93 -9.17 36.22
C ALA A 274 41.46 -10.08 37.35
N SER A 275 41.93 -11.30 37.04
CA SER A 275 42.58 -12.15 38.06
C SER A 275 44.01 -11.66 38.29
N PRO A 276 44.41 -11.35 39.55
CA PRO A 276 45.79 -10.97 39.82
C PRO A 276 46.71 -12.14 39.52
N ALA A 277 47.85 -11.85 38.87
CA ALA A 277 48.96 -12.76 38.82
C ALA A 277 49.29 -13.17 40.26
N CYS A 278 49.06 -14.44 40.61
CA CYS A 278 49.55 -15.00 41.86
C CYS A 278 51.07 -14.87 41.90
N SER A 279 51.52 -14.48 43.09
CA SER A 279 52.89 -14.36 43.57
C SER A 279 53.71 -15.62 43.34
#